data_AF-D5UPG6-F1
#
_entry.id   AF-D5UPG6-F1
#
_cell.length_a   1.000
_cell.length_b   1.000
_cell.length_c   1.000
_cell.angle_alpha   90.00
_cell.angle_beta   90.00
_cell.angle_gamma   90.00
#
_symmetry.space_group_name_H-M   'P 1'
#
loop_
_entity.id
_entity.type
_entity.pdbx_description
1 polymer ?
#
loop_
_entity_poly.entity_id
_entity_poly.type
_entity_poly.pdbx_seq_one_letter_code
_entity_poly.pdbx_strand_id
1 'polypeptide(L)'
;MTTSGDAQPPASEPTAPATAEVPVDVPIEAEIVDPTPTGADVSGYTDAGVPTFDHVRESIERRTATALGFQELSHGSAAGDNAERAFAEREKAAKAKLDEIRKSLGSTPPPSG
;
A
#
# COMPACT_ATOMS: atom_id res chain seq x y z
N MET A 1 -57.82 27.60 -7.47
CA MET A 1 -56.65 26.96 -8.07
C MET A 1 -55.86 26.32 -6.96
N THR A 2 -55.73 25.00 -7.04
CA THR A 2 -55.02 24.13 -6.10
C THR A 2 -53.52 24.39 -6.16
N THR A 3 -52.87 24.64 -5.03
CA THR A 3 -51.47 24.26 -4.84
C THR A 3 -51.41 23.50 -3.52
N SER A 4 -51.23 22.19 -3.66
CA SER A 4 -51.09 21.26 -2.55
C SER A 4 -49.71 21.52 -1.96
N GLY A 5 -49.68 22.17 -0.80
CA GLY A 5 -48.46 22.27 -0.01
C GLY A 5 -48.05 20.84 0.37
N ASP A 6 -46.89 20.42 -0.13
CA ASP A 6 -46.17 19.25 0.33
C ASP A 6 -45.98 19.40 1.85
N ALA A 7 -46.75 18.60 2.59
CA ALA A 7 -46.63 18.52 4.02
C ALA A 7 -45.31 17.81 4.31
N GLN A 8 -44.35 18.57 4.83
CA GLN A 8 -43.10 18.04 5.34
C GLN A 8 -43.39 16.82 6.24
N PRO A 9 -42.83 15.63 5.96
CA PRO A 9 -43.04 14.47 6.80
C PRO A 9 -42.59 14.79 8.23
N PRO A 10 -43.25 14.25 9.27
CA PRO A 10 -42.82 14.49 10.64
C PRO A 10 -41.37 14.02 10.77
N ALA A 11 -40.51 14.91 11.26
CA ALA A 11 -39.13 14.59 11.58
C ALA A 11 -39.14 13.34 12.47
N SER A 12 -38.55 12.25 11.99
CA SER A 12 -38.33 11.06 12.80
C SER A 12 -37.51 11.48 14.02
N GLU A 13 -38.10 11.37 15.20
CA GLU A 13 -37.39 11.50 16.45
C GLU A 13 -36.15 10.59 16.42
N PRO A 14 -34.98 11.02 16.92
CA PRO A 14 -33.85 10.13 17.05
C PRO A 14 -34.27 9.01 18.01
N THR A 15 -34.47 7.82 17.47
CA THR A 15 -34.62 6.60 18.26
C THR A 15 -33.38 6.52 19.15
N ALA A 16 -33.58 6.67 20.46
CA ALA A 16 -32.53 6.42 21.44
C ALA A 16 -31.89 5.06 21.11
N PRO A 17 -30.55 4.91 21.16
CA PRO A 17 -29.95 3.62 20.91
C PRO A 17 -30.57 2.66 21.91
N ALA A 18 -31.23 1.61 21.39
CA ALA A 18 -31.58 0.45 22.20
C ALA A 18 -30.32 0.09 22.98
N THR A 19 -30.42 0.09 24.31
CA THR A 19 -29.38 -0.43 25.19
C THR A 19 -28.88 -1.73 24.57
N ALA A 20 -27.67 -1.71 24.02
CA ALA A 20 -27.00 -2.92 23.60
C ALA A 20 -26.82 -3.73 24.88
N GLU A 21 -27.60 -4.79 25.01
CA GLU A 21 -27.44 -5.77 26.07
C GLU A 21 -26.03 -6.35 25.89
N VAL A 22 -25.11 -5.94 26.77
CA VAL A 22 -23.76 -6.50 26.80
C VAL A 22 -23.96 -7.99 27.08
N PRO A 23 -23.57 -8.90 26.16
CA PRO A 23 -23.72 -10.32 26.41
C PRO A 23 -22.95 -10.64 27.68
N VAL A 24 -23.65 -11.24 28.64
CA VAL A 24 -23.07 -11.74 29.88
C VAL A 24 -21.95 -12.70 29.50
N ASP A 25 -20.74 -12.47 30.01
CA ASP A 25 -19.55 -13.30 29.79
C ASP A 25 -19.73 -14.64 30.52
N VAL A 26 -20.53 -15.53 29.93
CA VAL A 26 -20.57 -16.93 30.32
C VAL A 26 -19.33 -17.60 29.73
N PRO A 27 -18.48 -18.23 30.55
CA PRO A 27 -17.29 -18.90 30.06
C PRO A 27 -17.71 -20.03 29.11
N ILE A 28 -17.32 -19.90 27.85
CA ILE A 28 -17.47 -20.95 26.84
C ILE A 28 -16.39 -22.00 27.09
N GLU A 29 -16.78 -23.23 27.43
CA GLU A 29 -15.88 -24.38 27.41
C GLU A 29 -15.54 -24.71 25.95
N ALA A 30 -14.40 -24.21 25.48
CA ALA A 30 -13.87 -24.54 24.16
C ALA A 30 -12.99 -25.79 24.26
N GLU A 31 -13.50 -26.91 23.76
CA GLU A 31 -12.67 -28.10 23.50
C GLU A 31 -11.73 -27.81 22.33
N ILE A 32 -10.42 -28.04 22.54
CA ILE A 32 -9.41 -27.91 21.49
C ILE A 32 -9.52 -29.13 20.58
N VAL A 33 -10.16 -28.95 19.44
CA VAL A 33 -10.21 -29.95 18.36
C VAL A 33 -9.02 -29.70 17.43
N ASP A 34 -8.20 -30.73 17.22
CA ASP A 34 -7.18 -30.69 16.17
C ASP A 34 -7.87 -30.57 14.80
N PRO A 35 -7.54 -29.54 13.99
CA PRO A 35 -8.17 -29.36 12.70
C PRO A 35 -7.76 -30.50 11.78
N THR A 36 -8.76 -31.18 11.19
CA THR A 36 -8.50 -32.11 10.10
C THR A 36 -8.14 -31.30 8.85
N PRO A 37 -7.02 -31.59 8.17
CA PRO A 37 -6.62 -30.85 6.98
C PRO A 37 -7.69 -31.00 5.89
N THR A 38 -8.21 -29.87 5.43
CA THR A 38 -9.21 -29.70 4.39
C THR A 38 -8.52 -29.49 3.03
N GLY A 39 -9.25 -29.68 1.92
CA GLY A 39 -8.74 -29.33 0.58
C GLY A 39 -8.26 -27.89 0.44
N ALA A 40 -8.80 -26.98 1.26
CA ALA A 40 -8.35 -25.60 1.36
C ALA A 40 -6.96 -25.46 2.00
N ASP A 41 -6.58 -26.35 2.93
CA ASP A 41 -5.25 -26.36 3.54
C ASP A 41 -4.19 -26.87 2.56
N VAL A 42 -4.58 -27.76 1.64
CA VAL A 42 -3.68 -28.29 0.60
C VAL A 42 -3.50 -27.31 -0.56
N SER A 43 -4.59 -26.68 -1.02
CA SER A 43 -4.54 -25.75 -2.15
C SER A 43 -4.18 -24.32 -1.76
N GLY A 44 -4.42 -23.94 -0.50
CA GLY A 44 -4.37 -22.56 -0.04
C GLY A 44 -5.59 -21.72 -0.43
N TYR A 45 -6.62 -22.33 -1.02
CA TYR A 45 -7.85 -21.65 -1.45
C TYR A 45 -9.09 -22.42 -1.01
N THR A 46 -10.12 -21.70 -0.59
CA THR A 46 -11.46 -22.26 -0.36
C THR A 46 -12.10 -22.69 -1.68
N ASP A 47 -13.18 -23.48 -1.63
CA ASP A 47 -13.93 -23.90 -2.82
C ASP A 47 -14.52 -22.71 -3.61
N ALA A 48 -14.73 -21.57 -2.96
CA ALA A 48 -15.17 -20.33 -3.58
C ALA A 48 -14.02 -19.54 -4.25
N GLY A 49 -12.79 -20.07 -4.22
CA GLY A 49 -11.59 -19.43 -4.77
C GLY A 49 -11.00 -18.32 -3.90
N VAL A 50 -11.43 -18.20 -2.64
CA VAL A 50 -10.87 -17.22 -1.69
C VAL A 50 -9.63 -17.82 -1.02
N PRO A 51 -8.47 -17.13 -0.99
CA PRO A 51 -7.27 -17.66 -0.35
C PRO A 51 -7.47 -17.81 1.17
N THR A 52 -6.89 -18.87 1.73
CA THR A 52 -6.86 -19.06 3.18
C THR A 52 -5.92 -18.05 3.83
N PHE A 53 -6.09 -17.84 5.13
CA PHE A 53 -5.23 -16.94 5.90
C PHE A 53 -3.76 -17.35 5.82
N ASP A 54 -3.48 -18.65 5.96
CA ASP A 54 -2.12 -19.19 5.88
C ASP A 54 -1.50 -18.99 4.50
N HIS A 55 -2.27 -19.13 3.42
CA HIS A 55 -1.77 -18.87 2.07
C HIS A 55 -1.38 -17.40 1.86
N VAL A 56 -2.18 -16.46 2.38
CA VAL A 56 -1.85 -15.04 2.33
C VAL A 56 -0.59 -14.74 3.14
N ARG A 57 -0.48 -15.32 4.34
CA ARG A 57 0.71 -15.19 5.19
C ARG A 57 1.97 -15.69 4.47
N GLU A 58 1.95 -16.91 3.96
CA GLU A 58 3.08 -17.49 3.23
C GLU A 58 3.43 -16.65 1.99
N SER A 59 2.43 -16.15 1.25
CA SER A 59 2.67 -15.28 0.11
C SER A 59 3.34 -13.96 0.51
N ILE A 60 2.99 -13.38 1.65
CA ILE A 60 3.63 -12.15 2.15
C ILE A 60 5.06 -12.45 2.57
N GLU A 61 5.30 -13.54 3.28
CA GLU A 61 6.63 -13.97 3.71
C GLU A 61 7.55 -14.21 2.50
N ARG A 62 7.06 -14.91 1.47
CA ARG A 62 7.79 -15.16 0.22
C ARG A 62 8.13 -13.87 -0.52
N ARG A 63 7.17 -12.95 -0.65
CA ARG A 63 7.40 -11.65 -1.31
C ARG A 63 8.41 -10.81 -0.54
N THR A 64 8.32 -10.80 0.79
CA THR A 64 9.23 -10.05 1.65
C THR A 64 10.65 -10.61 1.54
N ALA A 65 10.82 -11.94 1.63
CA ALA A 65 12.12 -12.60 1.45
C ALA A 65 12.72 -12.30 0.06
N THR A 66 11.89 -12.34 -0.98
CA THR A 66 12.32 -12.01 -2.35
C THR A 66 12.75 -10.55 -2.47
N ALA A 67 11.96 -9.61 -1.94
CA ALA A 67 12.27 -8.19 -2.00
C ALA A 67 13.61 -7.86 -1.32
N LEU A 68 13.85 -8.47 -0.15
CA LEU A 68 15.11 -8.31 0.59
C LEU A 68 16.31 -8.87 -0.19
N GLY A 69 16.17 -10.04 -0.82
CA GLY A 69 17.25 -10.64 -1.62
C GLY A 69 17.45 -10.00 -3.01
N PHE A 70 16.40 -9.40 -3.57
CA PHE A 70 16.42 -8.86 -4.94
C PHE A 70 17.28 -7.60 -5.06
N GLN A 71 17.37 -6.77 -4.02
CA GLN A 71 18.20 -5.55 -4.05
C GLN A 71 19.69 -5.89 -4.23
N GLU A 72 20.18 -6.87 -3.47
CA GLU A 72 21.57 -7.36 -3.58
C GLU A 72 21.85 -8.00 -4.95
N LEU A 73 20.92 -8.83 -5.44
CA LEU A 73 21.06 -9.45 -6.77
C LEU A 73 20.98 -8.43 -7.91
N SER A 74 20.16 -7.39 -7.76
CA SER A 74 20.01 -6.35 -8.78
C SER A 74 21.30 -5.55 -8.91
N HIS A 75 21.93 -5.16 -7.81
CA HIS A 75 23.19 -4.42 -7.81
C HIS A 75 24.35 -5.21 -8.42
N GLY A 76 24.40 -6.54 -8.26
CA GLY A 76 25.41 -7.40 -8.88
C GLY A 76 25.09 -7.88 -10.31
N SER A 77 23.97 -7.43 -10.88
CA SER A 77 23.53 -7.84 -12.22
C SER A 77 23.99 -6.88 -13.31
N ALA A 78 24.14 -7.38 -14.54
CA ALA A 78 24.45 -6.53 -15.70
C ALA A 78 23.43 -5.41 -15.94
N ALA A 79 22.16 -5.63 -15.57
CA ALA A 79 21.12 -4.61 -15.63
C ALA A 79 21.32 -3.52 -14.56
N GLY A 80 21.72 -3.90 -13.35
CA GLY A 80 22.09 -2.97 -12.27
C GLY A 80 23.30 -2.13 -12.63
N ASP A 81 24.38 -2.76 -13.11
CA ASP A 81 25.59 -2.07 -13.55
C ASP A 81 25.32 -1.02 -14.64
N ASN A 82 24.43 -1.36 -15.58
CA ASN A 82 24.00 -0.44 -16.64
C ASN A 82 23.18 0.73 -16.09
N ALA A 83 22.27 0.47 -15.14
CA ALA A 83 21.47 1.52 -14.50
C ALA A 83 22.33 2.50 -13.69
N GLU A 84 23.28 1.97 -12.92
CA GLU A 84 24.23 2.77 -12.14
C GLU A 84 25.10 3.64 -13.06
N ARG A 85 25.64 3.05 -14.14
CA ARG A 85 26.42 3.81 -15.12
C ARG A 85 25.62 4.93 -15.77
N ALA A 86 24.38 4.66 -16.18
CA ALA A 86 23.51 5.67 -16.78
C ALA A 86 23.18 6.81 -15.80
N PHE A 87 23.00 6.50 -14.52
CA PHE A 87 22.80 7.50 -13.47
C PHE A 87 24.06 8.36 -13.28
N ALA A 88 25.24 7.75 -13.17
CA ALA A 88 26.52 8.44 -13.03
C ALA A 88 26.82 9.37 -14.23
N GLU A 89 26.51 8.93 -15.45
CA GLU A 89 26.65 9.76 -16.66
C GLU A 89 25.73 10.99 -16.62
N ARG A 90 24.47 10.80 -16.19
CA ARG A 90 23.51 11.90 -16.04
C ARG A 90 23.96 12.91 -14.98
N GLU A 91 24.42 12.44 -13.84
CA GLU A 91 24.94 13.29 -12.76
C GLU A 91 26.14 14.12 -13.23
N LYS A 92 27.09 13.48 -13.94
CA LYS A 92 28.24 14.17 -14.52
C LYS A 92 27.81 15.25 -15.52
N ALA A 93 26.87 14.94 -16.40
CA ALA A 93 26.34 15.89 -17.38
C ALA A 93 25.60 17.05 -16.70
N ALA A 94 24.78 16.77 -15.70
CA ALA A 94 24.06 17.79 -14.92
C ALA A 94 25.04 18.73 -14.21
N LYS A 95 26.08 18.18 -13.57
CA LYS A 95 27.13 18.96 -12.91
C LYS A 95 27.89 19.85 -13.89
N ALA A 96 28.31 19.30 -15.03
CA ALA A 96 29.01 20.07 -16.06
C ALA A 96 28.17 21.26 -16.57
N LYS A 97 26.86 21.04 -16.78
CA LYS A 97 25.94 22.10 -17.21
C LYS A 97 25.74 23.17 -16.13
N LEU A 98 25.63 22.78 -14.87
CA LEU A 98 25.54 23.75 -13.76
C LEU A 98 26.81 24.61 -13.65
N ASP A 99 27.97 24.02 -13.87
CA ASP A 99 29.24 24.76 -13.85
C ASP A 99 29.34 25.75 -15.02
N GLU A 100 28.84 25.40 -16.19
CA GLU A 100 28.73 26.31 -17.34
C GLU A 100 27.83 27.51 -17.03
N ILE A 101 26.62 27.26 -16.48
CA ILE A 101 25.68 28.31 -16.08
C ILE A 101 26.30 29.24 -15.04
N ARG A 102 27.02 28.70 -14.05
CA ARG A 102 27.69 29.51 -13.03
C ARG A 102 28.72 30.46 -13.64
N LYS A 103 29.47 29.99 -14.64
CA LYS A 103 30.45 30.81 -15.39
C LYS A 103 29.77 31.89 -16.22
N SER A 104 28.68 31.59 -16.92
CA SER A 104 27.96 32.58 -17.73
C SER A 104 27.36 33.69 -16.86
N LEU A 105 26.85 33.34 -15.68
CA LEU A 105 26.32 34.31 -14.71
C LEU A 105 27.44 35.16 -14.07
N GLY A 106 28.57 34.54 -13.68
CA GLY A 106 29.70 35.26 -13.08
C GLY A 106 30.52 36.12 -14.06
N SER A 107 30.42 35.86 -15.36
CA SER A 107 31.13 36.59 -16.42
C SER A 107 30.35 37.75 -17.04
N THR A 108 29.09 37.99 -16.62
CA THR A 108 28.32 39.13 -17.13
C THR A 108 28.81 40.41 -16.44
N PRO A 109 29.51 41.33 -17.13
CA PRO A 109 29.94 42.60 -16.52
C PRO A 109 28.70 43.43 -16.13
N PRO A 110 28.77 44.24 -15.06
CA PRO A 110 27.63 45.06 -14.64
C PRO A 110 27.18 45.99 -15.78
N PRO A 111 25.87 46.28 -15.91
CA PRO A 111 25.38 47.17 -16.95
C PRO A 111 26.05 48.54 -16.81
N SER A 112 26.72 48.99 -17.88
CA SER A 112 27.27 50.33 -17.97
C SER A 112 26.11 51.32 -17.99
N GLY A 113 25.90 52.00 -16.85
CA GLY A 113 25.07 53.20 -16.76
C GLY A 113 25.86 54.44 -17.14
#